data_AF-A0A6J2Q014-F1
#
_entry.id   AF-A0A6J2Q014-F1
#
_cell.length_a   1.000
_cell.length_b   1.000
_cell.length_c   1.000
_cell.angle_alpha   90.00
_cell.angle_beta   90.00
_cell.angle_gamma   90.00
#
_symmetry.space_group_name_H-M   'P 1'
#
loop_
_entity.id
_entity.type
_entity.pdbx_description
1 polymer ?
#
loop_
_entity_poly.entity_id
_entity_poly.type
_entity_poly.pdbx_seq_one_letter_code
_entity_poly.pdbx_strand_id
1 'polypeptide(L)'
;MGSVESTTRKVSFGVDDEDRVRILRGVKLSEDVLQRMRGVANIAPERTSSSTSSPQKDTGAPRSASSSPQPQQSPQHRAQPGTQSSKPASYAKEEQKRYERQQTALKEELAKVAQRERDAAREEMTKAMTKERQQKRLKTENTKQLSPDEVDVMAQQLQKKDAQLKALDAFYKEQLAQLEKRNSERYVQSKDEFHQAASKTEAIVRSRNTDPVCAGLQAQILSCYRENGDQTLRCSDLANLQQWTPSRPAK
;
A
#
# COMPACT_ATOMS: atom_id res chain seq x y z
N MET A 1 -23.23 -13.11 34.45
CA MET A 1 -21.77 -13.09 34.25
C MET A 1 -21.49 -13.62 32.86
N GLY A 2 -21.25 -12.74 31.89
CA GLY A 2 -21.03 -13.13 30.48
C GLY A 2 -19.53 -13.18 30.18
N SER A 3 -19.03 -14.36 29.81
CA SER A 3 -17.63 -14.58 29.44
C SER A 3 -17.35 -13.89 28.10
N VAL A 4 -16.59 -12.79 28.13
CA VAL A 4 -16.11 -12.11 26.93
C VAL A 4 -14.86 -12.86 26.46
N GLU A 5 -15.02 -13.73 25.47
CA GLU A 5 -13.87 -14.28 24.74
C GLU A 5 -13.18 -13.15 23.97
N SER A 6 -12.09 -12.63 24.55
CA SER A 6 -11.18 -11.71 23.87
C SER A 6 -10.39 -12.48 22.81
N THR A 7 -10.93 -12.57 21.60
CA THR A 7 -10.17 -13.02 20.43
C THR A 7 -9.15 -11.95 20.04
N THR A 8 -7.86 -12.31 20.00
CA THR A 8 -6.77 -11.41 19.58
C THR A 8 -6.89 -11.11 18.09
N ARG A 9 -7.35 -9.89 17.75
CA ARG A 9 -7.47 -9.45 16.35
C ARG A 9 -6.08 -9.19 15.78
N LYS A 10 -5.69 -9.92 14.74
CA LYS A 10 -4.45 -9.65 13.99
C LYS A 10 -4.59 -8.32 13.23
N VAL A 11 -3.72 -7.37 13.53
CA VAL A 11 -3.58 -6.09 12.84
C VAL A 11 -2.26 -6.07 12.08
N SER A 12 -2.26 -5.52 10.88
CA SER A 12 -1.03 -5.26 10.12
C SER A 12 -0.65 -3.80 10.27
N PHE A 13 0.64 -3.53 10.45
CA PHE A 13 1.18 -2.18 10.49
C PHE A 13 1.63 -1.82 9.08
N GLY A 14 1.13 -0.70 8.56
CA GLY A 14 1.59 -0.10 7.30
C GLY A 14 2.17 1.27 7.57
N VAL A 15 3.16 1.68 6.80
CA VAL A 15 3.70 3.05 6.80
C VAL A 15 3.04 3.79 5.64
N ASP A 16 2.53 5.01 5.88
CA ASP A 16 1.97 5.87 4.83
C ASP A 16 3.06 6.67 4.10
N ASP A 17 2.68 7.42 3.05
CA ASP A 17 3.60 8.24 2.24
C ASP A 17 4.27 9.38 3.04
N GLU A 18 3.88 9.58 4.30
CA GLU A 18 4.38 10.62 5.21
C GLU A 18 5.17 9.99 6.39
N ASP A 19 5.64 8.75 6.23
CA ASP A 19 6.38 7.95 7.22
C ASP A 19 5.65 7.69 8.54
N ARG A 20 4.31 7.80 8.57
CA ARG A 20 3.50 7.56 9.78
C ARG A 20 3.00 6.13 9.83
N VAL A 21 3.16 5.50 11.00
CA VAL A 21 2.69 4.13 11.26
C VAL A 21 1.17 4.14 11.42
N ARG A 22 0.45 3.46 10.51
CA ARG A 22 -0.99 3.25 10.56
C ARG A 22 -1.31 1.79 10.88
N ILE A 23 -2.31 1.60 11.76
CA ILE A 23 -2.82 0.27 12.09
C ILE A 23 -3.90 -0.09 11.08
N LEU A 24 -3.57 -0.95 10.12
CA LEU A 24 -4.53 -1.45 9.15
C LEU A 24 -5.32 -2.61 9.78
N ARG A 25 -6.63 -2.41 9.93
CA ARG A 25 -7.55 -3.49 10.32
C ARG A 25 -7.78 -4.38 9.11
N GLY A 26 -7.02 -5.47 9.02
CA GLY A 26 -7.18 -6.46 7.97
C GLY A 26 -8.55 -7.15 8.03
N VAL A 27 -9.21 -7.30 6.88
CA VAL A 27 -10.33 -8.22 6.71
C VAL A 27 -9.75 -9.62 6.52
N LYS A 28 -10.11 -10.57 7.38
CA LYS A 28 -9.66 -11.97 7.23
C LYS A 28 -10.41 -12.60 6.05
N LEU A 29 -9.77 -12.67 4.90
CA LEU A 29 -10.28 -13.43 3.76
C LEU A 29 -10.32 -14.92 4.15
N SER A 30 -11.38 -15.62 3.76
CA SER A 30 -11.46 -17.07 3.96
C SER A 30 -10.38 -17.76 3.13
N GLU A 31 -9.94 -18.94 3.59
CA GLU A 31 -8.93 -19.74 2.87
C GLU A 31 -9.36 -20.00 1.42
N ASP A 32 -10.66 -20.17 1.19
CA ASP A 32 -11.27 -20.37 -0.13
C ASP A 32 -11.11 -19.15 -1.06
N VAL A 33 -11.21 -17.92 -0.52
CA VAL A 33 -10.97 -16.68 -1.27
C VAL A 33 -9.48 -16.52 -1.56
N LEU A 34 -8.60 -16.82 -0.60
CA LEU A 34 -7.15 -16.78 -0.79
C LEU A 34 -6.68 -17.83 -1.82
N GLN A 35 -7.28 -19.02 -1.80
CA GLN A 35 -6.98 -20.09 -2.75
C GLN A 35 -7.41 -19.70 -4.17
N ARG A 36 -8.57 -19.05 -4.33
CA ARG A 36 -8.98 -18.48 -5.63
C ARG A 36 -8.01 -17.41 -6.11
N MET A 37 -7.61 -16.46 -5.24
CA MET A 37 -6.65 -15.41 -5.62
C MET A 37 -5.27 -15.97 -5.99
N ARG A 38 -4.80 -17.01 -5.27
CA ARG A 38 -3.58 -17.75 -5.63
C ARG A 38 -3.74 -18.57 -6.91
N GLY A 39 -4.94 -19.09 -7.18
CA GLY A 39 -5.29 -19.82 -8.39
C GLY A 39 -5.28 -18.94 -9.64
N VAL A 40 -5.70 -17.68 -9.53
CA VAL A 40 -5.69 -16.73 -10.67
C VAL A 40 -4.27 -16.36 -11.11
N ALA A 41 -3.29 -16.37 -10.20
CA ALA A 41 -1.88 -16.11 -10.54
C ALA A 41 -1.18 -17.27 -11.29
N ASN A 42 -1.83 -18.45 -11.40
CA ASN A 42 -1.30 -19.63 -12.08
C ASN A 42 -2.11 -20.06 -13.31
N ILE A 43 -3.00 -19.22 -13.84
CA ILE A 43 -3.69 -19.52 -15.10
C ILE A 43 -2.86 -18.97 -16.25
N ALA A 44 -1.92 -19.79 -16.73
CA ALA A 44 -1.42 -19.69 -18.10
C ALA A 44 -2.59 -19.98 -19.08
N PRO A 45 -2.66 -19.32 -20.25
CA PRO A 45 -3.75 -19.52 -21.18
C PRO A 45 -3.64 -20.89 -21.88
N GLU A 46 -4.64 -21.73 -21.59
CA GLU A 46 -5.15 -22.92 -22.31
C GLU A 46 -4.18 -23.97 -22.91
N ARG A 47 -4.42 -25.26 -22.57
CA ARG A 47 -4.52 -26.40 -23.52
C ARG A 47 -4.89 -27.73 -22.83
N THR A 48 -6.03 -28.28 -23.23
CA THR A 48 -6.32 -29.70 -23.58
C THR A 48 -5.67 -30.85 -22.79
N SER A 49 -6.53 -31.61 -22.09
CA SER A 49 -6.58 -33.08 -21.95
C SER A 49 -5.27 -33.90 -21.97
N SER A 50 -4.96 -34.57 -20.86
CA SER A 50 -4.98 -36.04 -20.72
C SER A 50 -4.28 -36.54 -19.45
N SER A 51 -4.88 -37.57 -18.87
CA SER A 51 -4.47 -38.42 -17.75
C SER A 51 -3.06 -39.01 -17.86
N THR A 52 -2.35 -39.17 -16.73
CA THR A 52 -1.80 -40.46 -16.24
C THR A 52 -1.04 -40.30 -14.92
N SER A 53 -0.94 -41.45 -14.26
CA SER A 53 -0.70 -41.76 -12.85
C SER A 53 0.76 -41.86 -12.39
N SER A 54 1.05 -41.28 -11.21
CA SER A 54 1.75 -41.88 -10.04
C SER A 54 3.19 -42.48 -10.21
N PRO A 55 3.86 -43.01 -9.15
CA PRO A 55 4.69 -42.24 -8.21
C PRO A 55 6.08 -42.88 -7.94
N GLN A 56 7.17 -42.13 -7.80
CA GLN A 56 8.46 -42.62 -7.27
C GLN A 56 9.28 -41.45 -6.71
N LYS A 57 10.12 -41.52 -5.67
CA LYS A 57 10.40 -42.49 -4.59
C LYS A 57 11.43 -41.78 -3.70
N ASP A 58 11.28 -41.90 -2.39
CA ASP A 58 12.19 -41.46 -1.33
C ASP A 58 13.62 -42.01 -1.43
N THR A 59 14.49 -41.49 -0.55
CA THR A 59 15.90 -41.82 -0.22
C THR A 59 16.94 -41.06 -1.04
N GLY A 60 17.95 -40.42 -0.46
CA GLY A 60 18.33 -40.18 0.93
C GLY A 60 19.70 -39.50 0.90
N ALA A 61 19.86 -38.41 1.63
CA ALA A 61 21.17 -37.78 1.83
C ALA A 61 22.11 -38.74 2.60
N PRO A 62 23.42 -38.64 2.38
CA PRO A 62 24.17 -38.03 3.46
C PRO A 62 25.21 -36.99 2.99
N ARG A 63 25.23 -35.89 3.75
CA ARG A 63 26.41 -35.24 4.35
C ARG A 63 27.67 -35.11 3.47
N SER A 64 28.01 -33.87 3.16
CA SER A 64 29.35 -33.36 3.43
C SER A 64 29.25 -31.88 3.78
N ALA A 65 29.39 -31.63 5.08
CA ALA A 65 29.64 -30.31 5.63
C ALA A 65 31.15 -30.03 5.51
N SER A 66 31.51 -28.85 5.04
CA SER A 66 32.81 -28.26 5.36
C SER A 66 32.59 -26.82 5.79
N SER A 67 32.45 -26.68 7.09
CA SER A 67 32.47 -25.43 7.82
C SER A 67 33.84 -24.77 7.69
N SER A 68 33.81 -23.44 7.69
CA SER A 68 34.92 -22.50 7.88
C SER A 68 35.95 -22.97 8.92
N PRO A 69 37.19 -22.45 8.84
CA PRO A 69 37.68 -21.81 10.05
C PRO A 69 38.49 -20.53 9.80
N GLN A 70 38.04 -19.48 10.49
CA GLN A 70 38.83 -18.54 11.30
C GLN A 70 40.36 -18.80 11.34
N PRO A 71 41.22 -17.82 11.02
CA PRO A 71 42.62 -17.86 11.39
C PRO A 71 42.84 -17.07 12.70
N GLN A 72 43.19 -17.80 13.76
CA GLN A 72 43.82 -17.24 14.95
C GLN A 72 45.25 -16.79 14.66
N GLN A 73 45.65 -15.79 15.43
CA GLN A 73 46.94 -15.12 15.48
C GLN A 73 48.05 -16.02 16.03
N SER A 74 49.25 -15.92 15.41
CA SER A 74 50.63 -15.82 15.97
C SER A 74 51.15 -16.85 16.99
N PRO A 75 52.44 -17.27 16.92
CA PRO A 75 53.55 -16.39 17.31
C PRO A 75 54.83 -16.43 16.45
N GLN A 76 55.46 -15.24 16.40
CA GLN A 76 56.90 -14.98 16.40
C GLN A 76 57.73 -15.43 15.19
N HIS A 77 58.14 -14.45 14.37
CA HIS A 77 59.56 -14.07 14.35
C HIS A 77 59.69 -12.55 14.25
N ARG A 78 60.38 -12.02 15.25
CA ARG A 78 60.74 -10.63 15.50
C ARG A 78 61.95 -10.27 14.66
N ALA A 79 61.81 -9.25 13.81
CA ALA A 79 62.91 -8.37 13.42
C ALA A 79 62.33 -7.00 13.05
N GLN A 80 62.31 -6.09 14.02
CA GLN A 80 62.51 -4.66 13.79
C GLN A 80 64.02 -4.40 13.91
N PRO A 81 64.62 -3.40 13.22
CA PRO A 81 64.26 -1.97 13.30
C PRO A 81 64.20 -1.31 11.90
N GLY A 82 63.73 -0.11 11.65
CA GLY A 82 63.36 1.06 12.43
C GLY A 82 63.36 2.26 11.45
N THR A 83 62.59 3.30 11.79
CA THR A 83 62.80 4.71 11.42
C THR A 83 62.80 5.16 9.94
N GLN A 84 61.73 5.90 9.62
CA GLN A 84 61.72 7.25 9.01
C GLN A 84 61.97 7.46 7.49
N SER A 85 60.98 8.13 6.90
CA SER A 85 61.09 9.31 6.01
C SER A 85 61.22 9.14 4.49
N SER A 86 60.20 9.71 3.82
CA SER A 86 60.25 10.51 2.58
C SER A 86 60.54 9.84 1.23
N LYS A 87 59.48 9.67 0.40
CA LYS A 87 59.43 9.97 -1.06
C LYS A 87 58.02 9.74 -1.65
N PRO A 88 57.12 10.75 -1.71
CA PRO A 88 55.73 10.55 -2.15
C PRO A 88 55.47 10.72 -3.67
N ALA A 89 56.29 11.52 -4.38
CA ALA A 89 55.87 12.05 -5.68
C ALA A 89 56.09 11.12 -6.90
N SER A 90 57.10 10.23 -6.86
CA SER A 90 57.39 9.30 -7.97
C SER A 90 56.42 8.11 -7.98
N TYR A 91 56.10 7.58 -6.80
CA TYR A 91 55.19 6.46 -6.63
C TYR A 91 53.75 6.85 -6.98
N ALA A 92 53.30 8.03 -6.54
CA ALA A 92 51.97 8.57 -6.87
C ALA A 92 51.75 8.77 -8.38
N LYS A 93 52.78 9.20 -9.12
CA LYS A 93 52.71 9.34 -10.60
C LYS A 93 52.62 8.00 -11.32
N GLU A 94 53.29 6.96 -10.82
CA GLU A 94 53.22 5.62 -11.39
C GLU A 94 51.87 4.96 -11.11
N GLU A 95 51.34 5.15 -9.90
CA GLU A 95 50.00 4.71 -9.50
C GLU A 95 48.91 5.41 -10.33
N GLN A 96 49.03 6.71 -10.56
CA GLN A 96 48.15 7.47 -11.45
C GLN A 96 48.17 6.92 -12.89
N LYS A 97 49.35 6.60 -13.44
CA LYS A 97 49.46 5.98 -14.77
C LYS A 97 48.84 4.59 -14.82
N ARG A 98 48.93 3.80 -13.75
CA ARG A 98 48.26 2.49 -13.66
C ARG A 98 46.75 2.64 -13.64
N TYR A 99 46.23 3.60 -12.85
CA TYR A 99 44.81 3.89 -12.78
C TYR A 99 44.24 4.38 -14.13
N GLU A 100 44.97 5.24 -14.84
CA GLU A 100 44.58 5.73 -16.16
C GLU A 100 44.57 4.62 -17.23
N ARG A 101 45.54 3.69 -17.17
CA ARG A 101 45.54 2.48 -18.00
C ARG A 101 44.35 1.58 -17.67
N GLN A 102 44.03 1.39 -16.39
CA GLN A 102 42.85 0.62 -15.96
C GLN A 102 41.55 1.28 -16.43
N GLN A 103 41.42 2.61 -16.32
CA GLN A 103 40.26 3.33 -16.85
C GLN A 103 40.13 3.19 -18.37
N THR A 104 41.24 3.28 -19.10
CA THR A 104 41.24 3.11 -20.56
C THR A 104 40.84 1.70 -20.95
N ALA A 105 41.40 0.68 -20.29
CA ALA A 105 41.05 -0.72 -20.51
C ALA A 105 39.56 -1.00 -20.20
N LEU A 106 39.03 -0.44 -19.11
CA LEU A 106 37.61 -0.54 -18.76
C LEU A 106 36.71 0.16 -19.80
N LYS A 107 37.10 1.34 -20.30
CA LYS A 107 36.37 2.06 -21.35
C LYS A 107 36.36 1.28 -22.66
N GLU A 108 37.49 0.65 -23.03
CA GLU A 108 37.60 -0.17 -24.23
C GLU A 108 36.74 -1.43 -24.14
N GLU A 109 36.76 -2.15 -23.02
CA GLU A 109 35.90 -3.32 -22.80
C GLU A 109 34.42 -2.93 -22.82
N LEU A 110 34.04 -1.80 -22.20
CA LEU A 110 32.67 -1.29 -22.27
C LEU A 110 32.26 -0.93 -23.71
N ALA A 111 33.15 -0.30 -24.48
CA ALA A 111 32.89 0.03 -25.89
C ALA A 111 32.72 -1.24 -26.75
N LYS A 112 33.51 -2.28 -26.49
CA LYS A 112 33.45 -3.57 -27.17
C LYS A 112 32.17 -4.32 -26.83
N VAL A 113 31.73 -4.31 -25.57
CA VAL A 113 30.42 -4.86 -25.16
C VAL A 113 29.30 -4.08 -25.81
N ALA A 114 29.32 -2.74 -25.78
CA ALA A 114 28.31 -1.90 -26.40
C ALA A 114 28.23 -2.13 -27.93
N GLN A 115 29.36 -2.38 -28.60
CA GLN A 115 29.35 -2.71 -30.03
C GLN A 115 28.71 -4.07 -30.30
N ARG A 116 29.08 -5.10 -29.52
CA ARG A 116 28.46 -6.43 -29.61
C ARG A 116 26.95 -6.38 -29.33
N GLU A 117 26.51 -5.59 -28.37
CA GLU A 117 25.08 -5.39 -28.10
C GLU A 117 24.35 -4.73 -29.27
N ARG A 118 24.93 -3.69 -29.89
CA ARG A 118 24.33 -3.06 -31.08
C ARG A 118 24.23 -4.02 -32.25
N ASP A 119 25.26 -4.81 -32.51
CA ASP A 119 25.28 -5.76 -33.62
C ASP A 119 24.33 -6.93 -33.35
N ALA A 120 24.27 -7.44 -32.11
CA ALA A 120 23.27 -8.43 -31.69
C ALA A 120 21.83 -7.90 -31.82
N ALA A 121 21.57 -6.65 -31.43
CA ALA A 121 20.26 -6.01 -31.58
C ALA A 121 19.86 -5.84 -33.04
N ARG A 122 20.81 -5.53 -33.94
CA ARG A 122 20.55 -5.47 -35.39
C ARG A 122 20.24 -6.83 -35.98
N GLU A 123 20.98 -7.87 -35.58
CA GLU A 123 20.67 -9.24 -35.99
C GLU A 123 19.30 -9.69 -35.48
N GLU A 124 18.96 -9.35 -34.25
CA GLU A 124 17.67 -9.70 -33.66
C GLU A 124 16.52 -8.96 -34.36
N MET A 125 16.68 -7.66 -34.64
CA MET A 125 15.73 -6.87 -35.43
C MET A 125 15.53 -7.44 -36.84
N THR A 126 16.60 -7.83 -37.54
CA THR A 126 16.50 -8.41 -38.88
C THR A 126 15.84 -9.80 -38.85
N LYS A 127 16.12 -10.61 -37.82
CA LYS A 127 15.42 -11.88 -37.56
C LYS A 127 13.94 -11.65 -37.25
N ALA A 128 13.58 -10.63 -36.47
CA ALA A 128 12.19 -10.28 -36.17
C ALA A 128 11.44 -9.80 -37.42
N MET A 129 12.03 -8.89 -38.20
CA MET A 129 11.48 -8.39 -39.47
C MET A 129 11.24 -9.51 -40.49
N THR A 130 12.19 -10.45 -40.62
CA THR A 130 12.03 -11.59 -41.54
C THR A 130 10.94 -12.55 -41.08
N LYS A 131 10.85 -12.84 -39.78
CA LYS A 131 9.76 -13.62 -39.18
C LYS A 131 8.40 -12.94 -39.40
N GLU A 132 8.30 -11.63 -39.18
CA GLU A 132 7.07 -10.88 -39.40
C GLU A 132 6.65 -10.93 -40.87
N ARG A 133 7.60 -10.74 -41.80
CA ARG A 133 7.34 -10.81 -43.24
C ARG A 133 6.86 -12.21 -43.66
N GLN A 134 7.45 -13.27 -43.12
CA GLN A 134 7.00 -14.64 -43.36
C GLN A 134 5.61 -14.87 -42.77
N GLN A 135 5.36 -14.44 -41.54
CA GLN A 135 4.06 -14.57 -40.90
C GLN A 135 2.97 -13.81 -41.68
N LYS A 136 3.29 -12.63 -42.21
CA LYS A 136 2.38 -11.86 -43.07
C LYS A 136 2.05 -12.61 -44.36
N ARG A 137 3.04 -13.22 -45.01
CA ARG A 137 2.82 -14.06 -46.21
C ARG A 137 1.91 -15.24 -45.92
N LEU A 138 2.20 -15.99 -44.85
CA LEU A 138 1.38 -17.12 -44.41
C LEU A 138 -0.05 -16.70 -44.09
N LYS A 139 -0.24 -15.57 -43.39
CA LYS A 139 -1.57 -15.00 -43.12
C LYS A 139 -2.30 -14.65 -44.42
N THR A 140 -1.63 -14.02 -45.37
CA THR A 140 -2.24 -13.65 -46.67
C THR A 140 -2.62 -14.89 -47.49
N GLU A 141 -1.80 -15.94 -47.51
CA GLU A 141 -2.14 -17.20 -48.17
C GLU A 141 -3.31 -17.90 -47.48
N ASN A 142 -3.31 -17.92 -46.15
CA ASN A 142 -4.42 -18.51 -45.38
C ASN A 142 -5.74 -17.76 -45.63
N THR A 143 -5.71 -16.42 -45.70
CA THR A 143 -6.89 -15.62 -46.06
C THR A 143 -7.36 -15.79 -47.50
N LYS A 144 -6.49 -16.23 -48.42
CA LYS A 144 -6.86 -16.55 -49.81
C LYS A 144 -7.44 -17.96 -49.94
N GLN A 145 -7.03 -18.88 -49.06
CA GLN A 145 -7.53 -20.26 -49.03
C GLN A 145 -8.87 -20.37 -48.31
N LEU A 146 -9.14 -19.47 -47.36
CA LEU A 146 -10.47 -19.33 -46.75
C LEU A 146 -11.48 -18.96 -47.83
N SER A 147 -12.53 -19.78 -47.96
CA SER A 147 -13.64 -19.46 -48.86
C SER A 147 -14.39 -18.23 -48.35
N PRO A 148 -14.95 -17.39 -49.25
CA PRO A 148 -15.78 -16.24 -48.84
C PRO A 148 -16.90 -16.64 -47.87
N ASP A 149 -17.51 -17.80 -48.09
CA ASP A 149 -18.58 -18.34 -47.25
C ASP A 149 -18.10 -18.64 -45.81
N GLU A 150 -16.90 -19.20 -45.64
CA GLU A 150 -16.32 -19.46 -44.30
C GLU A 150 -16.01 -18.16 -43.55
N VAL A 151 -15.53 -17.13 -44.26
CA VAL A 151 -15.29 -15.81 -43.68
C VAL A 151 -16.60 -15.17 -43.23
N ASP A 152 -17.65 -15.24 -44.04
CA ASP A 152 -18.96 -14.69 -43.71
C ASP A 152 -19.61 -15.42 -42.53
N VAL A 153 -19.51 -16.75 -42.46
CA VAL A 153 -19.98 -17.54 -41.31
C VAL A 153 -19.25 -17.17 -40.03
N MET A 154 -17.92 -17.01 -40.07
CA MET A 154 -17.15 -16.56 -38.90
C MET A 154 -17.51 -15.12 -38.50
N ALA A 155 -17.71 -14.22 -39.47
CA ALA A 155 -18.11 -12.84 -39.21
C ALA A 155 -19.48 -12.77 -38.51
N GLN A 156 -20.47 -13.54 -39.00
CA GLN A 156 -21.79 -13.64 -38.36
C GLN A 156 -21.70 -14.23 -36.94
N GLN A 157 -20.84 -15.22 -36.73
CA GLN A 157 -20.62 -15.82 -35.41
C GLN A 157 -20.01 -14.80 -34.44
N LEU A 158 -19.02 -14.03 -34.88
CA LEU A 158 -18.43 -12.94 -34.10
C LEU A 158 -19.47 -11.87 -33.76
N GLN A 159 -20.25 -11.44 -34.75
CA GLN A 159 -21.32 -10.46 -34.54
C GLN A 159 -22.35 -10.95 -33.49
N LYS A 160 -22.71 -12.23 -33.51
CA LYS A 160 -23.60 -12.84 -32.49
C LYS A 160 -22.96 -12.79 -31.10
N LYS A 161 -21.67 -13.14 -30.99
CA LYS A 161 -20.95 -13.08 -29.70
C LYS A 161 -20.82 -11.65 -29.19
N ASP A 162 -20.52 -10.69 -30.06
CA ASP A 162 -20.45 -9.28 -29.71
C ASP A 162 -21.80 -8.74 -29.24
N ALA A 163 -22.90 -9.14 -29.89
CA ALA A 163 -24.24 -8.77 -29.46
C ALA A 163 -24.58 -9.35 -28.08
N GLN A 164 -24.20 -10.61 -27.81
CA GLN A 164 -24.37 -11.24 -26.50
C GLN A 164 -23.56 -10.54 -25.41
N LEU A 165 -22.30 -10.21 -25.69
CA LEU A 165 -21.44 -9.49 -24.75
C LEU A 165 -21.99 -8.09 -24.45
N LYS A 166 -22.44 -7.36 -25.48
CA LYS A 166 -23.08 -6.04 -25.30
C LYS A 166 -24.36 -6.13 -24.48
N ALA A 167 -25.19 -7.14 -24.69
CA ALA A 167 -26.40 -7.33 -23.90
C ALA A 167 -26.08 -7.61 -22.43
N LEU A 168 -25.05 -8.42 -22.16
CA LEU A 168 -24.62 -8.75 -20.80
C LEU A 168 -23.97 -7.54 -20.09
N ASP A 169 -23.15 -6.77 -20.81
CA ASP A 169 -22.57 -5.51 -20.31
C ASP A 169 -23.67 -4.49 -19.96
N ALA A 170 -24.66 -4.30 -20.85
CA ALA A 170 -25.80 -3.43 -20.60
C ALA A 170 -26.60 -3.89 -19.37
N PHE A 171 -26.83 -5.20 -19.23
CA PHE A 171 -27.51 -5.76 -18.06
C PHE A 171 -26.76 -5.44 -16.76
N TYR A 172 -25.46 -5.69 -16.69
CA TYR A 172 -24.69 -5.43 -15.47
C TYR A 172 -24.53 -3.94 -15.17
N LYS A 173 -24.41 -3.10 -16.20
CA LYS A 173 -24.42 -1.64 -16.03
C LYS A 173 -25.74 -1.15 -15.44
N GLU A 174 -26.86 -1.66 -15.92
CA GLU A 174 -28.18 -1.33 -15.36
C GLU A 174 -28.30 -1.81 -13.91
N GLN A 175 -27.83 -3.02 -13.58
CA GLN A 175 -27.84 -3.51 -12.19
C GLN A 175 -26.99 -2.65 -11.25
N LEU A 176 -25.81 -2.21 -11.71
CA LEU A 176 -24.97 -1.29 -10.95
C LEU A 176 -25.64 0.07 -10.76
N ALA A 177 -26.20 0.65 -11.82
CA ALA A 177 -26.92 1.91 -11.74
C ALA A 177 -28.11 1.84 -10.78
N GLN A 178 -28.87 0.73 -10.78
CA GLN A 178 -29.96 0.50 -9.83
C GLN A 178 -29.47 0.36 -8.39
N LEU A 179 -28.32 -0.30 -8.18
CA LEU A 179 -27.72 -0.42 -6.85
C LEU A 179 -27.22 0.93 -6.33
N GLU A 180 -26.52 1.69 -7.16
CA GLU A 180 -26.03 3.05 -6.86
C GLU A 180 -27.18 3.99 -6.54
N LYS A 181 -28.25 3.96 -7.36
CA LYS A 181 -29.46 4.74 -7.12
C LYS A 181 -30.06 4.41 -5.76
N ARG A 182 -30.35 3.14 -5.47
CA ARG A 182 -30.92 2.73 -4.17
C ARG A 182 -30.01 3.05 -2.98
N ASN A 183 -28.69 2.95 -3.18
CA ASN A 183 -27.72 3.31 -2.14
C ASN A 183 -27.78 4.82 -1.85
N SER A 184 -27.79 5.65 -2.89
CA SER A 184 -27.87 7.11 -2.78
C SER A 184 -29.20 7.56 -2.13
N GLU A 185 -30.33 6.97 -2.54
CA GLU A 185 -31.65 7.24 -1.95
C GLU A 185 -31.68 6.88 -0.48
N ARG A 186 -31.15 5.71 -0.10
CA ARG A 186 -31.07 5.30 1.31
C ARG A 186 -30.17 6.23 2.12
N TYR A 187 -29.06 6.70 1.55
CA TYR A 187 -28.19 7.66 2.22
C TYR A 187 -28.90 8.99 2.49
N VAL A 188 -29.60 9.53 1.48
CA VAL A 188 -30.38 10.76 1.63
C VAL A 188 -31.48 10.57 2.67
N GLN A 189 -32.26 9.49 2.61
CA GLN A 189 -33.29 9.17 3.60
C GLN A 189 -32.71 9.10 5.02
N SER A 190 -31.62 8.37 5.21
CA SER A 190 -30.97 8.23 6.52
C SER A 190 -30.45 9.57 7.04
N LYS A 191 -29.90 10.41 6.15
CA LYS A 191 -29.46 11.77 6.49
C LYS A 191 -30.64 12.63 6.93
N ASP A 192 -31.74 12.59 6.20
CA ASP A 192 -32.94 13.39 6.51
C ASP A 192 -33.58 12.93 7.82
N GLU A 193 -33.69 11.62 8.04
CA GLU A 193 -34.16 11.04 9.31
C GLU A 193 -33.27 11.46 10.49
N PHE A 194 -31.95 11.43 10.32
CA PHE A 194 -31.01 11.89 11.33
C PHE A 194 -31.21 13.37 11.66
N HIS A 195 -31.29 14.24 10.66
CA HIS A 195 -31.51 15.67 10.89
C HIS A 195 -32.88 15.95 11.50
N GLN A 196 -33.91 15.22 11.07
CA GLN A 196 -35.24 15.35 11.65
C GLN A 196 -35.25 14.90 13.11
N ALA A 197 -34.58 13.79 13.43
CA ALA A 197 -34.44 13.31 14.80
C ALA A 197 -33.64 14.30 15.65
N ALA A 198 -32.52 14.82 15.15
CA ALA A 198 -31.72 15.84 15.83
C ALA A 198 -32.55 17.10 16.12
N SER A 199 -33.28 17.61 15.13
CA SER A 199 -34.15 18.79 15.29
C SER A 199 -35.27 18.56 16.31
N LYS A 200 -35.90 17.37 16.27
CA LYS A 200 -36.91 16.97 17.27
C LYS A 200 -36.30 16.89 18.67
N THR A 201 -35.11 16.30 18.80
CA THR A 201 -34.40 16.21 20.07
C THR A 201 -33.99 17.58 20.57
N GLU A 202 -33.45 18.47 19.74
CA GLU A 202 -33.13 19.86 20.10
C GLU A 202 -34.35 20.62 20.59
N ALA A 203 -35.52 20.42 19.97
CA ALA A 203 -36.76 21.03 20.42
C ALA A 203 -37.25 20.51 21.79
N ILE A 204 -36.97 19.24 22.11
CA ILE A 204 -37.38 18.61 23.38
C ILE A 204 -36.35 18.89 24.49
N VAL A 205 -35.07 18.86 24.16
CA VAL A 205 -33.96 19.09 25.08
C VAL A 205 -33.91 20.59 25.37
N ARG A 206 -34.47 20.99 26.52
CA ARG A 206 -34.33 22.37 26.99
C ARG A 206 -32.86 22.77 27.01
N SER A 207 -32.52 23.87 26.34
CA SER A 207 -31.23 24.51 26.55
C SER A 207 -31.15 24.86 28.04
N ARG A 208 -30.34 24.14 28.80
CA ARG A 208 -30.02 24.57 30.15
C ARG A 208 -29.23 25.86 30.00
N ASN A 209 -29.82 26.97 30.40
CA ASN A 209 -29.05 28.17 30.63
C ASN A 209 -28.12 27.84 31.80
N THR A 210 -26.85 27.61 31.49
CA THR A 210 -25.79 27.44 32.49
C THR A 210 -25.37 28.83 32.98
N ASP A 211 -26.34 29.61 33.45
CA ASP A 211 -26.03 30.81 34.21
C ASP A 211 -25.27 30.32 35.45
N PRO A 212 -24.07 30.86 35.73
CA PRO A 212 -23.35 30.49 36.94
C PRO A 212 -24.29 30.78 38.11
N VAL A 213 -24.57 29.77 38.94
CA VAL A 213 -25.50 29.85 40.08
C VAL A 213 -25.20 31.07 40.97
N CYS A 214 -23.96 31.53 40.94
CA CYS A 214 -23.47 32.62 41.76
C CYS A 214 -23.04 33.87 40.97
N ALA A 215 -23.38 34.03 39.69
CA ALA A 215 -22.94 35.19 38.90
C ALA A 215 -23.32 36.53 39.54
N GLY A 216 -24.55 36.64 40.05
CA GLY A 216 -25.02 37.84 40.74
C GLY A 216 -24.33 38.09 42.08
N LEU A 217 -24.12 37.04 42.89
CA LEU A 217 -23.46 37.15 44.19
C LEU A 217 -21.96 37.46 44.02
N GLN A 218 -21.30 36.84 43.05
CA GLN A 218 -19.91 37.15 42.68
C GLN A 218 -19.76 38.62 42.26
N ALA A 219 -20.69 39.16 41.45
CA ALA A 219 -20.66 40.58 41.08
C ALA A 219 -20.81 41.51 42.30
N GLN A 220 -21.68 41.17 43.25
CA GLN A 220 -21.88 41.93 44.49
C GLN A 220 -20.66 41.88 45.40
N ILE A 221 -20.03 40.71 45.56
CA ILE A 221 -18.79 40.56 46.33
C ILE A 221 -17.68 41.41 45.73
N LEU A 222 -17.52 41.37 44.40
CA LEU A 222 -16.53 42.18 43.70
C LEU A 222 -16.82 43.68 43.82
N SER A 223 -18.08 44.11 43.89
CA SER A 223 -18.41 45.53 44.15
C SER A 223 -18.08 45.96 45.57
N CYS A 224 -18.43 45.12 46.56
CA CYS A 224 -18.14 45.41 47.96
C CYS A 224 -16.65 45.66 48.21
N TYR A 225 -15.78 44.81 47.65
CA TYR A 225 -14.33 44.99 47.79
C TYR A 225 -13.78 46.21 47.05
N ARG A 226 -14.39 46.63 45.93
CA ARG A 226 -14.02 47.88 45.25
C ARG A 226 -14.39 49.10 46.09
N GLU A 227 -15.50 49.04 46.80
CA GLU A 227 -16.02 50.15 47.62
C GLU A 227 -15.38 50.20 49.02
N ASN A 228 -14.84 49.08 49.52
CA ASN A 228 -14.26 48.96 50.87
C ASN A 228 -12.82 48.43 50.84
N GLY A 229 -11.92 49.15 50.16
CA GLY A 229 -10.53 48.72 49.97
C GLY A 229 -9.68 48.70 51.25
N ASP A 230 -9.97 49.60 52.19
CA ASP A 230 -9.31 49.73 53.50
C ASP A 230 -10.02 48.92 54.61
N GLN A 231 -11.25 48.44 54.35
CA GLN A 231 -12.09 47.71 55.30
C GLN A 231 -12.67 46.42 54.70
N THR A 232 -11.79 45.62 54.08
CA THR A 232 -12.15 44.41 53.33
C THR A 232 -12.91 43.36 54.16
N LEU A 233 -12.71 43.32 55.48
CA LEU A 233 -13.42 42.44 56.41
C LEU A 233 -14.92 42.73 56.49
N ARG A 234 -15.42 43.86 56.01
CA ARG A 234 -16.88 44.12 55.91
C ARG A 234 -17.56 43.30 54.83
N CYS A 235 -16.79 42.82 53.83
CA CYS A 235 -17.28 42.03 52.72
C CYS A 235 -17.15 40.52 52.96
N SER A 236 -16.59 40.08 54.11
CA SER A 236 -16.38 38.67 54.41
C SER A 236 -17.69 37.90 54.54
N ASP A 237 -18.75 38.52 55.07
CA ASP A 237 -20.04 37.86 55.24
C ASP A 237 -20.72 37.58 53.88
N LEU A 238 -20.57 38.52 52.93
CA LEU A 238 -21.00 38.34 51.54
C LEU A 238 -20.16 37.27 50.82
N ALA A 239 -18.85 37.26 51.04
CA ALA A 239 -17.96 36.24 50.48
C ALA A 239 -18.23 34.84 51.05
N ASN A 240 -18.57 34.74 52.33
CA ASN A 240 -18.97 33.49 52.96
C ASN A 240 -20.28 32.97 52.34
N LEU A 241 -21.24 33.85 52.02
CA LEU A 241 -22.49 33.45 51.38
C LEU A 241 -22.27 32.70 50.05
N GLN A 242 -21.23 33.06 49.28
CA GLN A 242 -20.81 32.34 48.07
C GLN A 242 -20.40 30.89 48.35
N GLN A 243 -19.80 30.64 49.51
CA GLN A 243 -19.32 29.31 49.89
C GLN A 243 -20.47 28.39 50.32
N TRP A 244 -21.60 28.96 50.75
CA TRP A 244 -22.76 28.22 51.26
C TRP A 244 -23.91 28.08 50.25
N THR A 245 -23.85 28.69 49.07
CA THR A 245 -24.89 28.53 48.04
C THR A 245 -24.86 27.12 47.44
N PRO A 246 -25.89 26.28 47.64
CA PRO A 246 -25.99 24.99 46.96
C PRO A 246 -26.30 25.25 45.48
N SER A 247 -25.77 24.40 44.59
CA SER A 247 -26.05 24.40 43.15
C SER A 247 -27.55 24.29 42.87
N ARG A 248 -28.28 25.42 42.86
CA ARG A 248 -29.70 25.46 42.50
C ARG A 248 -29.80 25.33 40.98
N PRO A 249 -30.53 24.33 40.45
CA PRO A 249 -30.84 24.32 39.03
C PRO A 249 -31.79 25.49 38.73
N ALA A 250 -31.43 26.31 37.73
CA ALA A 250 -32.32 27.28 37.13
C ALA A 250 -33.57 26.54 36.59
N LYS A 251 -34.76 27.07 36.88
CA LYS A 251 -36.06 26.46 36.59
C LYS A 251 -36.54 26.82 35.19
#